data_AF-A0A7C6U0L2-F1
#
_entry.id   AF-A0A7C6U0L2-F1
#
_cell.length_a   1.000
_cell.length_b   1.000
_cell.length_c   1.000
_cell.angle_alpha   90.00
_cell.angle_beta   90.00
_cell.angle_gamma   90.00
#
_symmetry.space_group_name_H-M   'P 1'
#
loop_
_entity.id
_entity.type
_entity.pdbx_description
1 polymer ?
#
loop_
_entity_poly.entity_id
_entity_poly.type
_entity_poly.pdbx_seq_one_letter_code
_entity_poly.pdbx_strand_id
1 'polypeptide(L)'
;MTGKIKIAIMLILVLSLLLVSFTAHANAAGEADYDLEDYTSEMMRGVVLAVKTVEPAPDLDFVHAEQEAEVKFTTGSLKGETRAINNVLFGHPLYDIELVKGQELYFIAEYDKG
;
A
#
# COMPACT_ATOMS: atom_id res chain seq x y z
N MET A 1 -47.13 -28.35 31.99
CA MET A 1 -46.40 -28.26 30.70
C MET A 1 -46.32 -29.64 30.07
N THR A 2 -46.99 -29.83 28.93
CA THR A 2 -47.02 -31.10 28.19
C THR A 2 -45.63 -31.42 27.62
N GLY A 3 -45.27 -32.71 27.53
CA GLY A 3 -43.93 -33.15 27.09
C GLY A 3 -43.49 -32.59 25.73
N LYS A 4 -44.44 -32.29 24.85
CA LYS A 4 -44.20 -31.66 23.54
C LYS A 4 -43.61 -30.25 23.65
N ILE A 5 -44.02 -29.47 24.66
CA ILE A 5 -43.51 -28.11 24.88
C ILE A 5 -42.05 -28.16 25.37
N LYS A 6 -41.70 -29.15 26.21
CA LYS A 6 -40.32 -29.33 26.70
C LYS A 6 -39.35 -29.72 25.58
N ILE A 7 -39.79 -30.58 24.66
CA ILE A 7 -38.99 -31.01 23.50
C ILE A 7 -38.76 -29.83 22.54
N ALA A 8 -39.78 -29.00 22.30
CA ALA A 8 -39.65 -27.82 21.44
C ALA A 8 -38.66 -26.80 22.02
N ILE A 9 -38.71 -26.54 23.34
CA ILE A 9 -37.78 -25.63 24.01
C ILE A 9 -36.35 -26.16 23.95
N MET A 10 -36.17 -27.47 24.16
CA MET A 10 -34.84 -28.11 24.08
C MET A 10 -34.26 -28.04 22.66
N LEU A 11 -35.08 -28.24 21.62
CA LEU A 11 -34.64 -28.09 20.23
C LEU A 11 -34.22 -26.66 19.89
N ILE A 12 -34.96 -25.65 20.37
CA ILE A 12 -34.60 -24.24 20.16
C ILE A 12 -33.28 -23.90 20.88
N LEU A 13 -33.06 -24.42 22.08
CA LEU A 13 -31.80 -24.24 22.83
C LEU A 13 -30.60 -24.89 22.13
N VAL A 14 -30.76 -26.10 21.59
CA VAL A 14 -29.70 -26.77 20.83
C VAL A 14 -29.42 -26.03 19.51
N LEU A 15 -30.46 -25.57 18.82
CA LEU A 15 -30.31 -24.83 17.56
C LEU A 15 -29.64 -23.46 17.77
N SER A 16 -29.97 -22.77 18.86
CA SER A 16 -29.33 -21.50 19.22
C SER A 16 -27.87 -21.69 19.62
N LEU A 17 -27.51 -22.80 20.29
CA LEU A 17 -26.11 -23.12 20.61
C LEU A 17 -25.28 -23.42 19.34
N LEU A 18 -25.87 -24.07 18.33
CA LEU A 18 -25.21 -24.37 17.06
C LEU A 18 -24.95 -23.11 16.22
N LEU A 19 -25.82 -22.10 16.30
CA LEU A 19 -25.67 -20.85 15.53
C LEU A 19 -24.51 -19.97 16.02
N VAL A 20 -24.18 -20.00 17.32
CA VAL A 20 -23.07 -19.20 17.88
C VAL A 20 -21.70 -19.72 17.43
N SER A 21 -21.59 -21.02 17.13
CA SER A 21 -20.32 -21.65 16.73
C SER A 21 -19.85 -21.25 15.33
N PHE A 22 -20.76 -20.80 14.45
CA PHE A 22 -20.41 -20.38 13.08
C PHE A 22 -19.83 -18.96 13.02
N THR A 23 -20.16 -18.07 13.95
CA THR A 23 -19.66 -16.68 13.92
C THR A 23 -18.25 -16.53 14.48
N ALA A 24 -17.75 -17.51 15.24
CA ALA A 24 -16.41 -17.45 15.83
C ALA A 24 -15.27 -17.74 14.84
N HIS A 25 -15.54 -18.45 13.74
CA HIS A 25 -14.52 -18.80 12.74
C HIS A 25 -14.39 -17.81 11.58
N ALA A 26 -15.27 -16.80 11.47
CA ALA A 26 -15.23 -15.83 10.38
C ALA A 26 -14.23 -14.67 10.61
N ASN A 27 -13.73 -14.50 11.84
CA ASN A 27 -12.80 -13.42 12.20
C ASN A 27 -11.36 -13.90 12.45
N ALA A 28 -11.06 -15.18 12.17
CA ALA A 28 -9.70 -15.72 12.21
C ALA A 28 -9.04 -15.71 10.83
N ALA A 29 -9.37 -14.72 9.99
CA ALA A 29 -8.52 -14.38 8.87
C ALA A 29 -7.22 -13.86 9.48
N GLY A 30 -6.16 -14.68 9.40
CA GLY A 30 -4.85 -14.35 9.95
C GLY A 30 -4.43 -12.97 9.47
N GLU A 31 -4.29 -12.06 10.42
CA GLU A 31 -3.56 -10.83 10.23
C GLU A 31 -2.13 -11.27 9.93
N ALA A 32 -1.75 -11.18 8.66
CA ALA A 32 -0.37 -11.35 8.29
C ALA A 32 0.39 -10.19 8.93
N ASP A 33 1.00 -10.47 10.08
CA ASP A 33 1.94 -9.60 10.76
C ASP A 33 3.20 -9.52 9.89
N TYR A 34 3.09 -8.79 8.79
CA TYR A 34 4.26 -8.26 8.13
C TYR A 34 4.78 -7.21 9.09
N ASP A 35 5.94 -7.48 9.69
CA ASP A 35 6.77 -6.50 10.36
C ASP A 35 7.16 -5.46 9.29
N LEU A 36 6.21 -4.57 8.97
CA LEU A 36 6.42 -3.42 8.12
C LEU A 36 7.25 -2.48 8.98
N GLU A 37 8.57 -2.60 8.79
CA GLU A 37 9.57 -1.59 9.11
C GLU A 37 8.98 -0.17 9.01
N ASP A 38 9.41 0.76 9.88
CA ASP A 38 8.84 2.09 10.24
C ASP A 38 8.57 3.11 9.09
N TYR A 39 8.34 2.65 7.87
CA TYR A 39 8.02 3.45 6.71
C TYR A 39 6.53 3.79 6.67
N THR A 40 6.25 5.02 6.26
CA THR A 40 4.90 5.47 5.93
C THR A 40 4.73 5.49 4.43
N SER A 41 3.70 4.80 3.94
CA SER A 41 3.28 4.84 2.54
C SER A 41 2.06 5.76 2.40
N GLU A 42 2.14 6.76 1.51
CA GLU A 42 1.04 7.70 1.26
C GLU A 42 0.90 8.04 -0.23
N MET A 43 -0.34 8.13 -0.74
CA MET A 43 -0.62 8.63 -2.09
C MET A 43 -0.41 10.14 -2.16
N MET A 44 0.51 10.59 -3.00
CA MET A 44 0.88 12.00 -3.13
C MET A 44 0.81 12.51 -4.56
N ARG A 45 0.81 13.84 -4.69
CA ARG A 45 0.97 14.57 -5.95
C ARG A 45 2.16 15.50 -5.83
N GLY A 46 2.82 15.74 -6.96
CA GLY A 46 3.94 16.67 -7.03
C GLY A 46 4.15 17.24 -8.42
N VAL A 47 5.06 18.20 -8.53
CA VAL A 47 5.51 18.77 -9.80
C VAL A 47 7.02 18.65 -9.88
N VAL A 48 7.51 18.11 -10.98
CA VAL A 48 8.94 17.99 -11.27
C VAL A 48 9.53 19.37 -11.54
N LEU A 49 10.53 19.78 -10.77
CA LEU A 49 11.22 21.06 -10.91
C LEU A 49 12.48 20.96 -11.76
N ALA A 50 13.21 19.85 -11.62
CA ALA A 50 14.42 19.53 -12.35
C ALA A 50 14.57 18.02 -12.49
N VAL A 51 15.27 17.59 -13.54
CA VAL A 51 15.61 16.18 -13.80
C VAL A 51 17.07 16.13 -14.22
N LYS A 52 17.80 15.17 -13.67
CA LYS A 52 19.18 14.87 -14.02
C LYS A 52 19.27 13.38 -14.31
N THR A 53 19.74 13.03 -15.49
CA THR A 53 20.13 11.64 -15.79
C THR A 53 21.40 11.31 -15.03
N VAL A 54 21.41 10.16 -14.37
CA VAL A 54 22.58 9.64 -13.66
C VAL A 54 22.97 8.28 -14.24
N GLU A 55 24.26 7.95 -14.13
CA GLU A 55 24.76 6.63 -14.51
C GLU A 55 24.15 5.58 -13.57
N PRO A 56 23.57 4.50 -14.11
CA PRO A 56 23.07 3.40 -13.29
C PRO A 56 24.17 2.80 -12.41
N ALA A 57 23.78 2.29 -11.25
CA ALA A 57 24.68 1.53 -10.40
C ALA A 57 25.24 0.31 -11.18
N PRO A 58 26.57 0.09 -11.18
CA PRO A 58 27.24 -0.89 -12.06
C PRO A 58 26.88 -2.36 -11.75
N ASP A 59 26.19 -2.60 -10.65
CA ASP A 59 25.77 -3.89 -10.11
C ASP A 59 24.33 -4.27 -10.49
N LEU A 60 23.61 -3.42 -11.22
CA LEU A 60 22.23 -3.66 -11.65
C LEU A 60 22.14 -3.88 -13.17
N ASP A 61 22.44 -5.11 -13.62
CA ASP A 61 22.47 -5.51 -15.04
C ASP A 61 21.15 -5.30 -15.82
N PHE A 62 20.04 -5.05 -15.12
CA PHE A 62 18.70 -4.87 -15.68
C PHE A 62 18.24 -3.40 -15.66
N VAL A 63 19.03 -2.47 -15.12
CA VAL A 63 18.71 -1.04 -15.15
C VAL A 63 19.20 -0.45 -16.45
N HIS A 64 18.28 0.13 -17.22
CA HIS A 64 18.60 0.78 -18.48
C HIS A 64 19.10 2.21 -18.29
N ALA A 65 18.44 2.95 -17.38
CA ALA A 65 18.78 4.32 -17.07
C ALA A 65 18.23 4.70 -15.68
N GLU A 66 18.81 5.74 -15.07
CA GLU A 66 18.33 6.31 -13.81
C GLU A 66 18.20 7.84 -13.94
N GLN A 67 17.16 8.39 -13.33
CA GLN A 67 16.92 9.83 -13.25
C GLN A 67 16.78 10.24 -11.78
N GLU A 68 17.51 11.27 -11.38
CA GLU A 68 17.28 11.99 -10.13
C GLU A 68 16.42 13.22 -10.44
N ALA A 69 15.24 13.31 -9.82
CA ALA A 69 14.29 14.39 -10.03
C ALA A 69 14.05 15.19 -8.75
N GLU A 70 14.13 16.51 -8.83
CA GLU A 70 13.66 17.39 -7.75
C GLU A 70 12.14 17.57 -7.89
N VAL A 71 11.38 17.14 -6.88
CA VAL A 71 9.91 17.19 -6.91
C VAL A 71 9.40 18.04 -5.77
N LYS A 72 8.52 18.99 -6.09
CA LYS A 72 7.74 19.73 -5.10
C LYS A 72 6.40 19.04 -4.86
N PHE A 73 6.14 18.64 -3.63
CA PHE A 73 4.89 17.98 -3.26
C PHE A 73 3.74 19.00 -3.17
N THR A 74 2.59 18.67 -3.75
CA THR A 74 1.40 19.53 -3.78
C THR A 74 0.27 19.01 -2.90
N THR A 75 0.32 17.73 -2.48
CA THR A 75 -0.61 17.09 -1.54
C THR A 75 0.14 16.20 -0.56
N GLY A 76 -0.59 15.69 0.46
CA GLY A 76 -0.10 14.74 1.44
C GLY A 76 0.72 15.35 2.59
N SER A 77 1.30 14.50 3.43
CA SER A 77 2.02 14.93 4.64
C SER A 77 3.26 15.80 4.35
N LEU A 78 3.89 15.60 3.19
CA LEU A 78 5.07 16.36 2.75
C LEU A 78 4.72 17.60 1.90
N LYS A 79 3.45 18.01 1.85
CA LYS A 79 2.99 19.11 0.99
C LYS A 79 3.81 20.39 1.21
N GLY A 80 4.28 20.96 0.10
CA GLY A 80 5.06 22.19 0.07
C GLY A 80 6.57 21.95 0.13
N GLU A 81 7.02 20.77 0.57
CA GLU A 81 8.42 20.39 0.57
C GLU A 81 8.93 20.11 -0.85
N THR A 82 10.24 20.17 -1.01
CA THR A 82 10.95 19.74 -2.21
C THR A 82 11.94 18.66 -1.82
N ARG A 83 11.88 17.51 -2.47
CA ARG A 83 12.80 16.38 -2.23
C ARG A 83 13.34 15.86 -3.56
N ALA A 84 14.52 15.26 -3.52
CA ALA A 84 15.03 14.46 -4.61
C ALA A 84 14.35 13.08 -4.60
N ILE A 85 13.96 12.59 -5.77
CA ILE A 85 13.35 11.28 -5.98
C ILE A 85 14.16 10.57 -7.08
N ASN A 86 14.52 9.32 -6.83
CA ASN A 86 15.17 8.47 -7.82
C ASN A 86 14.10 7.74 -8.64
N ASN A 87 14.27 7.76 -9.96
CA ASN A 87 13.42 7.09 -10.92
C ASN A 87 14.27 6.15 -11.77
N VAL A 88 14.01 4.86 -11.64
CA VAL A 88 14.76 3.80 -12.32
C VAL A 88 13.96 3.33 -13.52
N LEU A 89 14.61 3.29 -14.68
CA LEU A 89 14.02 2.86 -15.95
C LEU A 89 14.61 1.49 -16.31
N PHE A 90 13.74 0.52 -16.56
CA PHE A 90 14.14 -0.88 -16.85
C PHE A 90 14.15 -1.21 -18.34
N GLY A 91 13.93 -0.21 -19.20
CA GLY A 91 13.80 -0.37 -20.65
C GLY A 91 12.43 -0.92 -21.07
N HIS A 92 11.40 -0.85 -20.21
CA HIS A 92 10.08 -1.38 -20.53
C HIS A 92 9.20 -0.29 -21.19
N PRO A 93 8.77 -0.46 -22.46
CA PRO A 93 8.16 0.61 -23.25
C PRO A 93 6.81 1.12 -22.76
N LEU A 94 6.14 0.36 -21.87
CA LEU A 94 4.81 0.70 -21.34
C LEU A 94 4.79 1.05 -19.85
N TYR A 95 5.86 0.73 -19.10
CA TYR A 95 5.86 0.86 -17.64
C TYR A 95 6.90 1.86 -17.14
N ASP A 96 7.94 2.11 -17.94
CA ASP A 96 8.89 3.16 -17.66
C ASP A 96 8.22 4.53 -17.85
N ILE A 97 8.31 5.36 -16.82
CA ILE A 97 7.84 6.75 -16.86
C ILE A 97 9.08 7.63 -16.86
N GLU A 98 9.43 8.15 -18.03
CA GLU A 98 10.45 9.18 -18.12
C GLU A 98 9.94 10.48 -17.50
N LEU A 99 10.71 11.02 -16.55
CA LEU A 99 10.37 12.27 -15.90
C LEU A 99 10.87 13.46 -16.72
N VAL A 100 10.02 14.48 -16.85
CA VAL A 100 10.36 15.76 -17.47
C VAL A 100 10.02 16.94 -16.58
N LYS A 101 10.77 18.04 -16.70
CA LYS A 101 10.50 19.27 -15.95
C LYS A 101 9.09 19.79 -16.23
N GLY A 102 8.39 20.15 -15.15
CA GLY A 102 7.02 20.65 -15.18
C GLY A 102 5.94 19.56 -15.19
N GLN A 103 6.34 18.29 -15.25
CA GLN A 103 5.40 17.17 -15.21
C GLN A 103 4.72 17.09 -13.84
N GLU A 104 3.39 16.92 -13.86
CA GLU A 104 2.60 16.60 -12.68
C GLU A 104 2.67 15.09 -12.42
N LEU A 105 2.89 14.72 -11.16
CA LEU A 105 3.02 13.34 -10.73
C LEU A 105 1.87 12.96 -9.80
N TYR A 106 1.48 11.69 -9.86
CA TYR A 106 0.62 11.02 -8.90
C TYR A 106 1.24 9.67 -8.57
N PHE A 107 1.69 9.49 -7.33
CA PHE A 107 2.57 8.38 -6.94
C PHE A 107 2.37 7.99 -5.47
N ILE A 108 2.82 6.78 -5.12
CA ILE A 108 2.96 6.34 -3.73
C ILE A 108 4.34 6.80 -3.26
N ALA A 109 4.38 7.56 -2.17
CA ALA A 109 5.62 7.92 -1.50
C ALA A 109 5.83 7.00 -0.29
N GLU A 110 7.03 6.45 -0.16
CA GLU A 110 7.46 5.66 1.00
C GLU A 110 8.62 6.39 1.67
N TYR A 111 8.48 6.71 2.96
CA TYR A 111 9.48 7.47 3.72
C TYR A 111 9.42 7.15 5.21
N ASP A 112 10.56 7.29 5.88
CA ASP A 112 10.70 7.11 7.32
C ASP A 112 10.06 8.27 8.09
N LYS A 113 9.31 7.95 9.16
CA LYS A 113 8.87 8.91 10.17
C LYS A 113 10.01 9.05 11.18
N GLY A 114 11.04 9.79 10.82
CA GLY A 114 12.24 9.97 11.65
C GLY A 114 11.98 10.39 13.10
#